data_AF-F4XZ31-F1
#
_entry.id   AF-F4XZ31-F1
#
_cell.length_a   1.000
_cell.length_b   1.000
_cell.length_c   1.000
_cell.angle_alpha   90.00
_cell.angle_beta   90.00
_cell.angle_gamma   90.00
#
_symmetry.space_group_name_H-M   'P 1'
#
loop_
_entity.id
_entity.type
_entity.pdbx_description
1 polymer ?
#
loop_
_entity_poly.entity_id
_entity_poly.type
_entity_poly.pdbx_seq_one_letter_code
_entity_poly.pdbx_strand_id
1 'polypeptide(L)'
;MVKLKRWLEDCFDPGWENVETILEQYPERVLSFRSDSFHQAMQRGLGGFPHERLHQEASSKFHTTAGVKRGKLLGTEIGWGDQQVALLVELHRTESPKMNLSIELHPAGGRDLLPKGLQIMVLDEEGIVVIQVQARETENLKLQVSGEAGEHFTIKLVWNDISITENFLI
;
A
#
# COMPACT_ATOMS: atom_id res chain seq x y z
N MET A 1 10.81 -10.09 -9.47
CA MET A 1 9.52 -9.61 -10.01
C MET A 1 8.42 -10.21 -9.17
N VAL A 2 7.57 -9.36 -8.61
CA VAL A 2 6.49 -9.71 -7.68
C VAL A 2 5.22 -9.99 -8.47
N LYS A 3 4.51 -11.07 -8.16
CA LYS A 3 3.27 -11.46 -8.87
C LYS A 3 2.06 -11.25 -7.98
N LEU A 4 1.38 -10.11 -8.13
CA LEU A 4 0.30 -9.67 -7.24
C LEU A 4 -0.88 -10.65 -7.22
N LYS A 5 -1.20 -11.28 -8.35
CA LYS A 5 -2.19 -12.36 -8.40
C LYS A 5 -1.95 -13.48 -7.39
N ARG A 6 -0.68 -13.84 -7.09
CA ARG A 6 -0.33 -14.91 -6.13
C ARG A 6 -0.63 -14.53 -4.69
N TRP A 7 -0.67 -13.24 -4.37
CA TRP A 7 -1.01 -12.78 -3.03
C TRP A 7 -2.46 -13.14 -2.67
N LEU A 8 -3.35 -13.22 -3.67
CA LEU A 8 -4.72 -13.66 -3.50
C LEU A 8 -4.84 -15.16 -3.16
N GLU A 9 -3.78 -15.92 -3.38
CA GLU A 9 -3.64 -17.34 -3.03
C GLU A 9 -2.78 -17.51 -1.76
N ASP A 10 -2.53 -16.42 -1.04
CA ASP A 10 -1.67 -16.35 0.14
C ASP A 10 -0.22 -16.80 -0.11
N CYS A 11 0.25 -16.65 -1.36
CA CYS A 11 1.60 -17.00 -1.76
C CYS A 11 2.44 -15.74 -1.99
N PHE A 12 3.55 -15.63 -1.25
CA PHE A 12 4.35 -14.40 -1.20
C PHE A 12 5.66 -14.51 -1.97
N ASP A 13 6.16 -13.35 -2.41
CA ASP A 13 7.48 -13.22 -3.02
C ASP A 13 8.53 -12.85 -1.94
N PRO A 14 9.81 -13.23 -2.11
CA PRO A 14 10.86 -12.96 -1.11
C PRO A 14 10.94 -11.48 -0.70
N GLY A 15 10.99 -11.23 0.61
CA GLY A 15 11.02 -9.88 1.19
C GLY A 15 9.66 -9.19 1.29
N TRP A 16 8.58 -9.81 0.79
CA TRP A 16 7.21 -9.36 1.02
C TRP A 16 6.55 -10.19 2.11
N GLU A 17 6.00 -9.52 3.10
CA GLU A 17 5.44 -10.14 4.29
C GLU A 17 4.04 -9.59 4.59
N ASN A 18 3.35 -10.24 5.54
CA ASN A 18 2.12 -9.70 6.08
C ASN A 18 2.41 -8.38 6.78
N VAL A 19 1.49 -7.42 6.62
CA VAL A 19 1.62 -6.11 7.28
C VAL A 19 1.79 -6.30 8.78
N GLU A 20 1.04 -7.22 9.39
CA GLU A 20 1.13 -7.53 10.83
C GLU A 20 2.56 -7.90 11.26
N THR A 21 3.31 -8.67 10.47
CA THR A 21 4.70 -9.04 10.77
C THR A 21 5.63 -7.82 10.76
N ILE A 22 5.40 -6.86 9.86
CA ILE A 22 6.13 -5.59 9.83
C ILE A 22 5.72 -4.71 11.02
N LEU A 23 4.45 -4.77 11.43
CA LEU A 23 3.91 -3.98 12.54
C LEU A 23 4.31 -4.51 13.92
N GLU A 24 4.48 -5.81 14.08
CA GLU A 24 4.96 -6.44 15.31
C GLU A 24 6.37 -5.97 15.69
N GLN A 25 7.15 -5.54 14.69
CA GLN A 25 8.46 -4.92 14.91
C GLN A 25 8.36 -3.48 15.45
N TYR A 26 7.19 -2.83 15.36
CA TYR A 26 6.94 -1.45 15.80
C TYR A 26 5.56 -1.31 16.51
N PRO A 27 5.39 -1.87 17.72
CA PRO A 27 4.10 -2.00 18.40
C PRO A 27 3.36 -0.65 18.64
N GLU A 28 4.11 0.43 18.88
CA GLU A 28 3.54 1.78 19.09
C GLU A 28 2.78 2.33 17.86
N ARG A 29 3.08 1.83 16.65
CA ARG A 29 2.45 2.29 15.41
C ARG A 29 1.33 1.40 14.89
N VAL A 30 1.04 0.27 15.54
CA VAL A 30 -0.03 -0.65 15.13
C VAL A 30 -1.37 0.07 14.90
N LEU A 31 -1.66 1.15 15.62
CA LEU A 31 -2.92 1.90 15.53
C LEU A 31 -3.05 2.74 14.25
N SER A 32 -1.99 3.39 13.75
CA SER A 32 -2.07 4.23 12.54
C SER A 32 -2.18 3.39 11.26
N PHE A 33 -1.50 2.24 11.21
CA PHE A 33 -1.62 1.30 10.09
C PHE A 33 -2.96 0.56 10.06
N ARG A 34 -3.57 0.31 11.24
CA ARG A 34 -4.92 -0.26 11.35
C ARG A 34 -6.01 0.79 11.08
N SER A 35 -5.80 2.06 11.41
CA SER A 35 -6.79 3.12 11.16
C SER A 35 -7.05 3.38 9.68
N ASP A 36 -6.06 3.13 8.81
CA ASP A 36 -6.23 3.24 7.35
C ASP A 36 -6.80 1.97 6.71
N SER A 37 -7.00 0.90 7.48
CA SER A 37 -7.71 -0.28 6.98
C SER A 37 -9.19 0.06 6.77
N PHE A 38 -9.69 -0.34 5.61
CA PHE A 38 -10.99 -0.05 5.01
C PHE A 38 -12.21 -0.09 5.96
N HIS A 39 -12.14 -0.79 7.09
CA HIS A 39 -13.17 -0.78 8.13
C HIS A 39 -13.42 0.60 8.75
N GLN A 40 -12.42 1.48 8.85
CA GLN A 40 -12.59 2.79 9.49
C GLN A 40 -13.27 3.82 8.57
N ALA A 41 -13.07 3.73 7.25
CA ALA A 41 -13.77 4.58 6.28
C ALA A 41 -15.29 4.29 6.26
N MET A 42 -15.69 3.03 6.50
CA MET A 42 -17.09 2.64 6.58
C MET A 42 -17.78 3.08 7.89
N GLN A 43 -17.01 3.31 8.97
CA GLN A 43 -17.53 3.75 10.28
C GLN A 43 -17.66 5.27 10.42
N ARG A 44 -17.04 6.07 9.54
CA ARG A 44 -17.17 7.54 9.56
C ARG A 44 -18.38 8.09 8.79
N GLY A 45 -19.40 7.27 8.57
CA GLY A 45 -20.77 7.76 8.40
C GLY A 45 -21.35 8.11 9.77
N LEU A 46 -21.18 9.36 10.23
CA LEU A 46 -21.73 9.82 11.50
C LEU A 46 -23.28 9.75 11.47
N GLY A 47 -23.85 8.79 12.21
CA GLY A 47 -25.26 8.71 12.54
C GLY A 47 -25.44 7.92 13.84
N GLY A 48 -25.85 8.60 14.91
CA GLY A 48 -25.92 8.05 16.26
C GLY A 48 -27.10 7.10 16.52
N PHE A 49 -26.84 6.11 17.38
CA PHE A 49 -27.74 5.32 18.26
C PHE A 49 -28.99 4.64 17.62
N PRO A 50 -29.70 3.75 18.35
CA PRO A 50 -29.64 2.31 18.12
C PRO A 50 -31.01 1.76 17.68
N HIS A 51 -31.11 0.44 17.58
CA HIS A 51 -32.32 -0.37 17.34
C HIS A 51 -32.71 -0.63 15.87
N GLU A 52 -32.45 -1.89 15.51
CA GLU A 52 -33.28 -2.80 14.72
C GLU A 52 -33.87 -2.35 13.39
N ARG A 53 -33.35 -3.05 12.36
CA ARG A 53 -34.08 -3.68 11.24
C ARG A 53 -34.84 -2.74 10.33
N LEU A 54 -34.25 -2.49 9.15
CA LEU A 54 -34.88 -2.68 7.83
C LEU A 54 -33.99 -2.11 6.72
N HIS A 55 -32.86 -2.72 6.36
CA HIS A 55 -32.19 -2.39 5.08
C HIS A 55 -31.48 -3.61 4.49
N GLN A 56 -32.27 -4.60 4.09
CA GLN A 56 -32.05 -5.23 2.80
C GLN A 56 -32.42 -4.16 1.76
N GLU A 57 -31.62 -3.99 0.70
CA GLU A 57 -31.80 -2.99 -0.39
C GLU A 57 -31.06 -1.64 -0.23
N ALA A 58 -29.73 -1.68 -0.07
CA ALA A 58 -28.83 -0.62 -0.58
C ALA A 58 -27.38 -1.10 -0.84
N SER A 59 -27.16 -2.41 -1.00
CA SER A 59 -25.83 -3.00 -1.27
C SER A 59 -25.60 -3.28 -2.76
N SER A 60 -26.15 -2.45 -3.64
CA SER A 60 -25.94 -2.53 -5.09
C SER A 60 -25.14 -1.32 -5.57
N LYS A 61 -23.81 -1.34 -5.37
CA LYS A 61 -22.83 -0.73 -6.30
C LYS A 61 -21.34 -0.85 -5.97
N PHE A 62 -20.93 -1.49 -4.86
CA PHE A 62 -19.52 -1.81 -4.64
C PHE A 62 -19.37 -3.17 -3.96
N HIS A 63 -19.33 -4.24 -4.76
CA HIS A 63 -18.86 -5.54 -4.30
C HIS A 63 -17.32 -5.54 -4.26
N THR A 64 -16.72 -4.76 -3.36
CA THR A 64 -15.26 -4.83 -3.15
C THR A 64 -15.00 -5.99 -2.19
N THR A 65 -14.59 -7.13 -2.73
CA THR A 65 -14.01 -8.23 -1.95
C THR A 65 -12.81 -7.73 -1.15
N ALA A 66 -12.63 -8.21 0.09
CA ALA A 66 -11.50 -7.85 0.96
C ALA A 66 -10.17 -7.85 0.19
N GLY A 67 -9.50 -6.68 0.15
CA GLY A 67 -8.21 -6.53 -0.51
C GLY A 67 -7.09 -7.28 0.22
N VAL A 68 -6.06 -7.68 -0.52
CA VAL A 68 -4.88 -8.33 0.05
C VAL A 68 -3.75 -7.32 0.14
N LYS A 69 -3.36 -6.98 1.38
CA LYS A 69 -2.29 -6.02 1.68
C LYS A 69 -1.01 -6.73 2.10
N ARG A 70 0.11 -6.40 1.46
CA ARG A 70 1.44 -6.90 1.80
C ARG A 70 2.42 -5.75 1.91
N GLY A 71 3.50 -5.96 2.66
CA GLY A 71 4.49 -4.94 2.88
C GLY A 71 5.91 -5.44 2.69
N LYS A 72 6.82 -4.49 2.48
CA LYS A 72 8.26 -4.71 2.45
C LYS A 72 8.97 -3.56 3.14
N LEU A 73 9.92 -3.87 4.01
CA LEU A 73 10.83 -2.89 4.59
C LEU A 73 11.98 -2.62 3.63
N LEU A 74 12.27 -1.34 3.42
CA LEU A 74 13.25 -0.86 2.47
C LEU A 74 14.24 0.11 3.14
N GLY A 75 15.50 0.06 2.73
CA GLY A 75 16.53 1.07 3.01
C GLY A 75 17.83 0.53 3.60
N THR A 76 17.77 -0.54 4.39
CA THR A 76 18.97 -1.14 5.01
C THR A 76 19.87 -1.84 4.00
N GLU A 77 19.27 -2.37 2.94
CA GLU A 77 19.93 -3.17 1.91
C GLU A 77 20.77 -2.36 0.92
N ILE A 78 20.55 -1.05 0.84
CA ILE A 78 21.05 -0.20 -0.25
C ILE A 78 21.66 1.13 0.20
N GLY A 79 21.85 1.32 1.52
CA GLY A 79 22.65 2.43 2.04
C GLY A 79 21.87 3.71 2.36
N TRP A 80 20.59 3.60 2.70
CA TRP A 80 19.85 4.70 3.35
C TRP A 80 20.26 4.89 4.84
N GLY A 81 21.30 4.17 5.30
CA GLY A 81 21.77 4.21 6.69
C GLY A 81 20.69 3.72 7.64
N ASP A 82 20.43 4.49 8.70
CA ASP A 82 19.38 4.18 9.68
C ASP A 82 17.98 4.60 9.22
N GLN A 83 17.83 5.07 7.97
CA GLN A 83 16.52 5.41 7.42
C GLN A 83 15.88 4.17 6.80
N GLN A 84 14.71 3.82 7.31
CA GLN A 84 13.87 2.75 6.78
C GLN A 84 12.51 3.30 6.36
N VAL A 85 11.93 2.69 5.34
CA VAL A 85 10.58 2.99 4.84
C VAL A 85 9.87 1.67 4.61
N ALA A 86 8.65 1.56 5.10
CA ALA A 86 7.75 0.46 4.77
C ALA A 86 6.98 0.82 3.49
N LEU A 87 7.16 0.01 2.45
CA LEU A 87 6.33 0.04 1.24
C LEU A 87 5.21 -0.99 1.42
N LEU A 88 3.96 -0.52 1.46
CA LEU A 88 2.78 -1.38 1.51
C LEU A 88 2.05 -1.31 0.17
N VAL A 89 1.65 -2.47 -0.34
CA VAL A 89 0.85 -2.59 -1.56
C VAL A 89 -0.37 -3.44 -1.23
N GLU A 90 -1.54 -2.89 -1.54
CA GLU A 90 -2.82 -3.56 -1.36
C GLU A 90 -3.51 -3.75 -2.70
N LEU A 91 -3.85 -5.00 -3.01
CA LEU A 91 -4.58 -5.38 -4.21
C LEU A 91 -6.06 -5.58 -3.87
N HIS A 92 -6.91 -4.77 -4.50
CA HIS A 92 -8.37 -4.89 -4.45
C HIS A 92 -8.87 -5.49 -5.76
N ARG A 93 -9.46 -6.69 -5.69
CA ARG A 93 -10.15 -7.29 -6.84
C ARG A 93 -11.38 -6.45 -7.16
N THR A 94 -11.54 -6.12 -8.45
CA THR A 94 -12.77 -5.53 -8.99
C THR A 94 -13.40 -6.50 -10.00
N GLU A 95 -14.11 -6.00 -11.00
CA GLU A 95 -14.55 -6.80 -12.13
C GLU A 95 -13.34 -7.11 -13.04
N SER A 96 -13.00 -8.39 -13.16
CA SER A 96 -11.90 -8.86 -14.03
C SER A 96 -12.09 -8.32 -15.47
N PRO A 97 -11.03 -7.83 -16.13
CA PRO A 97 -9.61 -7.92 -15.77
C PRO A 97 -9.12 -6.80 -14.85
N LYS A 98 -9.96 -5.82 -14.53
CA LYS A 98 -9.55 -4.62 -13.81
C LYS A 98 -9.26 -4.91 -12.33
N MET A 99 -8.21 -4.29 -11.83
CA MET A 99 -7.77 -4.33 -10.45
C MET A 99 -7.42 -2.93 -9.95
N ASN A 100 -7.68 -2.69 -8.68
CA ASN A 100 -7.30 -1.45 -8.00
C ASN A 100 -6.17 -1.75 -7.02
N LEU A 101 -5.19 -0.85 -6.96
CA LEU A 101 -4.01 -0.95 -6.13
C LEU A 101 -3.92 0.27 -5.24
N SER A 102 -3.68 0.05 -3.95
CA SER A 102 -3.30 1.10 -3.01
C SER A 102 -1.83 0.91 -2.63
N ILE A 103 -1.02 1.92 -2.90
CA ILE A 103 0.40 1.95 -2.60
C ILE A 103 0.61 2.95 -1.47
N GLU A 104 1.21 2.52 -0.38
CA GLU A 104 1.46 3.37 0.79
C GLU A 104 2.94 3.32 1.18
N LEU A 105 3.49 4.48 1.51
CA LEU A 105 4.78 4.61 2.16
C LEU A 105 4.58 5.10 3.59
N HIS A 106 5.17 4.38 4.53
CA HIS A 106 5.20 4.74 5.94
C HIS A 106 6.64 4.73 6.44
N PRO A 107 7.00 5.60 7.40
CA PRO A 107 8.31 5.55 8.01
C PRO A 107 8.46 4.28 8.85
N ALA A 108 9.65 3.71 8.84
CA ALA A 108 10.02 2.55 9.66
C ALA A 108 11.29 2.89 10.46
N GLY A 109 11.77 1.94 11.28
CA GLY A 109 12.95 2.16 12.12
C GLY A 109 12.74 3.18 13.25
N GLY A 110 11.50 3.32 13.75
CA GLY A 110 11.19 4.19 14.89
C GLY A 110 11.08 5.69 14.60
N ARG A 111 11.05 6.12 13.32
CA ARG A 111 10.90 7.54 12.92
C ARG A 111 9.47 7.92 12.63
N ASP A 112 9.00 9.11 12.95
CA ASP A 112 7.58 9.49 12.76
C ASP A 112 7.25 10.10 11.39
N LEU A 113 8.27 10.54 10.67
CA LEU A 113 8.11 11.19 9.37
C LEU A 113 8.90 10.46 8.30
N LEU A 114 8.34 10.46 7.08
CA LEU A 114 9.07 10.04 5.91
C LEU A 114 10.30 10.94 5.70
N PRO A 115 11.40 10.39 5.19
CA PRO A 115 12.61 11.15 4.92
C PRO A 115 12.30 12.30 3.96
N LYS A 116 12.70 13.51 4.35
CA LYS A 116 12.46 14.71 3.54
C LYS A 116 13.08 14.54 2.16
N GLY A 117 12.30 14.85 1.13
CA GLY A 117 12.73 14.73 -0.25
C GLY A 117 12.67 13.33 -0.83
N LEU A 118 12.25 12.31 -0.07
CA LEU A 118 11.96 10.98 -0.59
C LEU A 118 10.93 11.08 -1.70
N GLN A 119 11.23 10.48 -2.83
CA GLN A 119 10.39 10.49 -4.01
C GLN A 119 9.92 9.08 -4.31
N ILE A 120 8.64 8.95 -4.63
CA ILE A 120 8.03 7.74 -5.15
C ILE A 120 7.62 7.99 -6.60
N MET A 121 7.93 7.04 -7.46
CA MET A 121 7.59 7.04 -8.86
C MET A 121 6.91 5.71 -9.20
N VAL A 122 5.81 5.77 -9.93
CA VAL A 122 5.20 4.61 -10.57
C VAL A 122 5.50 4.73 -12.06
N LEU A 123 6.07 3.68 -12.63
CA LEU A 123 6.41 3.59 -14.04
C LEU A 123 5.64 2.45 -14.69
N ASP A 124 5.25 2.62 -15.94
CA ASP A 124 4.63 1.56 -16.77
C ASP A 124 5.68 0.55 -17.27
N GLU A 125 5.26 -0.34 -18.18
CA GLU A 125 6.12 -1.41 -18.71
C GLU A 125 7.25 -0.90 -19.61
N GLU A 126 7.06 0.25 -20.26
CA GLU A 126 8.09 0.96 -21.03
C GLU A 126 9.05 1.75 -20.14
N GLY A 127 8.78 1.84 -18.84
CA GLY A 127 9.58 2.63 -17.90
C GLY A 127 9.28 4.13 -17.98
N ILE A 128 8.13 4.52 -18.50
CA ILE A 128 7.65 5.90 -18.48
C ILE A 128 7.01 6.18 -17.12
N VAL A 129 7.34 7.34 -16.56
CA VAL A 129 6.83 7.77 -15.26
C VAL A 129 5.38 8.21 -15.42
N VAL A 130 4.45 7.42 -14.89
CA VAL A 130 3.02 7.72 -14.92
C VAL A 130 2.56 8.48 -13.67
N ILE A 131 3.22 8.26 -12.52
CA ILE A 131 2.95 8.97 -11.26
C ILE A 131 4.27 9.30 -10.58
N GLN A 132 4.35 10.50 -10.01
CA GLN A 132 5.50 10.96 -9.25
C GLN A 132 5.08 11.85 -8.09
N VAL A 133 5.49 11.50 -6.86
CA VAL A 133 5.20 12.27 -5.64
C VAL A 133 6.45 12.35 -4.78
N GLN A 134 6.62 13.48 -4.08
CA GLN A 134 7.76 13.70 -3.18
C GLN A 134 7.25 14.04 -1.76
N ALA A 135 7.82 13.37 -0.76
CA ALA A 135 7.55 13.61 0.65
C ALA A 135 8.09 14.98 1.08
N ARG A 136 7.24 15.75 1.77
CA ARG A 136 7.52 17.09 2.30
C ARG A 136 7.32 17.11 3.81
N GLU A 137 8.00 16.21 4.53
CA GLU A 137 7.82 15.99 5.97
C GLU A 137 6.40 15.52 6.33
N THR A 138 5.97 14.42 5.72
CA THR A 138 4.65 13.81 5.96
C THR A 138 4.78 12.51 6.73
N GLU A 139 3.76 12.16 7.52
CA GLU A 139 3.69 10.90 8.26
C GLU A 139 3.61 9.70 7.33
N ASN A 140 2.90 9.83 6.21
CA ASN A 140 2.79 8.80 5.19
C ASN A 140 2.56 9.42 3.80
N LEU A 141 2.64 8.58 2.77
CA LEU A 141 2.17 8.89 1.41
C LEU A 141 1.29 7.74 0.94
N LYS A 142 0.20 8.06 0.25
CA LYS A 142 -0.72 7.07 -0.32
C LYS A 142 -1.06 7.42 -1.76
N LEU A 143 -0.91 6.44 -2.65
CA LEU A 143 -1.25 6.52 -4.07
C LEU A 143 -2.28 5.45 -4.38
N GLN A 144 -3.22 5.78 -5.26
CA GLN A 144 -4.16 4.81 -5.81
C GLN A 144 -3.92 4.71 -7.31
N VAL A 145 -3.75 3.48 -7.78
CA VAL A 145 -3.58 3.19 -9.20
C VAL A 145 -4.55 2.08 -9.59
N SER A 146 -4.95 2.03 -10.86
CA SER A 146 -5.72 0.93 -11.41
C SER A 146 -4.98 0.36 -12.61
N GLY A 147 -5.08 -0.94 -12.79
CA GLY A 147 -4.54 -1.64 -13.94
C GLY A 147 -5.33 -2.91 -14.24
N GLU A 148 -4.87 -3.67 -15.19
CA GLU A 148 -5.44 -4.94 -15.62
C GLU A 148 -4.51 -6.11 -15.29
N ALA A 149 -5.09 -7.29 -15.07
CA ALA A 149 -4.33 -8.50 -14.86
C ALA A 149 -3.36 -8.76 -16.04
N GLY A 150 -2.09 -8.94 -15.74
CA GLY A 150 -1.04 -9.13 -16.75
C GLY A 150 -0.23 -7.88 -17.09
N GLU A 151 -0.64 -6.68 -16.64
CA GLU A 151 0.14 -5.47 -16.81
C GLU A 151 1.38 -5.45 -15.89
N HIS A 152 2.48 -4.91 -16.40
CA HIS A 152 3.68 -4.66 -15.61
C HIS A 152 3.72 -3.21 -15.17
N PHE A 153 4.17 -3.00 -13.94
CA PHE A 153 4.53 -1.67 -13.46
C PHE A 153 5.68 -1.75 -12.49
N THR A 154 6.32 -0.61 -12.31
CA THR A 154 7.50 -0.48 -11.47
C THR A 154 7.27 0.60 -10.43
N ILE A 155 7.55 0.29 -9.17
CA ILE A 155 7.65 1.32 -8.12
C ILE A 155 9.12 1.62 -7.92
N LYS A 156 9.51 2.87 -8.14
CA LYS A 156 10.87 3.36 -7.85
C LYS A 156 10.81 4.35 -6.71
N LEU A 157 11.59 4.10 -5.66
CA LEU A 157 11.82 5.04 -4.58
C LEU A 157 13.20 5.67 -4.78
N VAL A 158 13.28 6.99 -4.65
CA VAL A 158 14.53 7.75 -4.77
C VAL A 158 14.68 8.65 -3.55
N TRP A 159 15.82 8.57 -2.89
CA TRP A 159 16.16 9.49 -1.81
C TRP A 159 17.64 9.89 -1.91
N ASN A 160 17.88 11.19 -2.00
CA ASN A 160 19.17 11.74 -2.43
C ASN A 160 19.57 11.12 -3.78
N ASP A 161 20.76 10.52 -3.88
CA ASP A 161 21.27 9.88 -5.10
C ASP A 161 21.08 8.36 -5.12
N ILE A 162 20.31 7.81 -4.15
CA ILE A 162 20.11 6.38 -3.99
C ILE A 162 18.68 6.01 -4.36
N SER A 163 18.53 4.96 -5.18
CA SER A 163 17.22 4.46 -5.59
C SER A 163 17.02 2.97 -5.34
N ILE A 164 15.79 2.59 -4.97
CA ILE A 164 15.31 1.21 -4.91
C ILE A 164 14.23 1.04 -5.97
N THR A 165 14.10 -0.15 -6.53
CA THR A 165 13.08 -0.46 -7.52
C THR A 165 12.44 -1.81 -7.23
N GLU A 166 11.12 -1.84 -7.18
CA GLU A 166 10.30 -3.04 -7.08
C GLU A 166 9.46 -3.20 -8.35
N ASN A 167 9.56 -4.36 -8.99
CA ASN A 167 8.87 -4.66 -10.25
C ASN A 167 7.69 -5.59 -9.98
N PHE A 168 6.53 -5.23 -10.50
CA PHE A 168 5.27 -5.92 -10.25
C PHE A 168 4.61 -6.39 -11.55
N LEU A 169 3.94 -7.52 -11.46
CA LEU A 169 2.96 -8.02 -12.42
C LEU A 169 1.62 -8.11 -11.71
N ILE A 170 0.60 -7.45 -12.25
CA ILE A 170 -0.78 -7.44 -11.71
C ILE A 170 -1.41 -8.83 -11.83
#